data_AF-V4J8I4-F1
#
_entry.id   AF-V4J8I4-F1
#
_cell.length_a   1.000
_cell.length_b   1.000
_cell.length_c   1.000
_cell.angle_alpha   90.00
_cell.angle_beta   90.00
_cell.angle_gamma   90.00
#
_symmetry.space_group_name_H-M   'P 1'
#
loop_
_entity.id
_entity.type
_entity.pdbx_description
1 polymer ?
#
loop_
_entity_poly.entity_id
_entity_poly.type
_entity_poly.pdbx_seq_one_letter_code
_entity_poly.pdbx_strand_id
1 'polypeptide(L)' 'MKLKSILFGGIAAIALSLGVQSTAHAYMTILVTCVDKNNYNILWTSKSIFHAQYREDVRRCIADGGYAEVDYL' A
#
# COMPACT_ATOMS: atom_id res chain seq x y z
N MET A 1 10.40 40.73 51.05
CA MET A 1 10.28 39.62 50.08
C MET A 1 9.43 40.10 48.91
N LYS A 2 10.00 40.22 47.70
CA LYS A 2 9.28 40.61 46.48
C LYS A 2 9.52 39.54 45.41
N LEU A 3 8.45 38.86 45.07
CA LEU A 3 8.35 37.88 44.00
C LEU A 3 8.45 38.64 42.65
N LYS A 4 9.42 38.29 41.81
CA LYS A 4 9.41 38.61 40.37
C LYS A 4 9.86 37.37 39.60
N SER A 5 8.87 36.52 39.37
CA SER A 5 8.78 35.55 38.27
C SER A 5 8.39 36.36 37.00
N ILE A 6 8.62 36.01 35.74
CA ILE A 6 8.93 34.78 35.02
C ILE A 6 9.69 35.26 33.76
N LEU A 7 10.92 34.80 33.50
CA LEU A 7 11.51 34.98 32.17
C LEU A 7 11.03 33.83 31.29
N PHE A 8 9.88 34.03 30.64
CA PHE A 8 9.48 33.27 29.47
C PHE A 8 10.49 33.59 28.36
N GLY A 9 11.28 32.61 27.93
CA GLY A 9 12.33 32.86 26.96
C GLY A 9 12.72 31.62 26.18
N GLY A 10 11.98 31.34 25.11
CA GLY A 10 12.54 30.70 23.91
C GLY A 10 12.60 29.18 23.92
N ILE A 11 11.46 28.50 23.79
CA ILE A 11 11.46 27.18 23.15
C ILE A 11 11.51 27.47 21.65
N ALA A 12 12.70 27.31 21.06
CA ALA A 12 12.87 27.32 19.61
C ALA A 12 11.98 26.21 19.04
N ALA A 13 10.92 26.61 18.34
CA ALA A 13 10.13 25.69 17.53
C ALA A 13 11.04 25.20 16.41
N ILE A 14 11.63 24.03 16.59
CA ILE A 14 12.27 23.30 15.50
C ILE A 14 11.12 22.93 14.57
N ALA A 15 10.89 23.75 13.55
CA ALA A 15 10.07 23.39 12.42
C ALA A 15 10.82 22.23 11.73
N LEU A 16 10.53 21.00 12.19
CA LEU A 16 10.70 19.81 11.40
C LEU A 16 9.86 20.05 10.15
N SER A 17 10.49 20.56 9.11
CA SER A 17 9.98 20.42 7.77
C SER A 17 9.92 18.91 7.53
N LEU A 18 8.78 18.33 7.87
CA LEU A 18 8.30 17.09 7.27
C LEU A 18 8.14 17.46 5.80
N GLY A 19 9.25 17.43 5.07
CA GLY A 19 9.26 17.38 3.64
C GLY A 19 8.43 16.16 3.32
N VAL A 20 7.17 16.39 2.97
CA VAL A 20 6.31 15.37 2.41
C VAL A 20 7.02 15.03 1.11
N GLN A 21 7.84 13.98 1.14
CA GLN A 21 8.35 13.39 -0.06
C GLN A 21 7.08 12.90 -0.78
N SER A 22 6.60 13.72 -1.71
CA SER A 22 5.62 13.28 -2.70
C SER A 22 6.37 12.27 -3.56
N THR A 23 6.46 11.05 -3.07
CA THR A 23 6.82 9.92 -3.91
C THR A 23 5.62 9.75 -4.83
N ALA A 24 5.69 10.34 -6.01
CA ALA A 24 4.86 9.95 -7.13
C ALA A 24 5.21 8.49 -7.45
N HIS A 25 4.67 7.56 -6.65
CA HIS A 25 4.63 6.16 -7.02
C HIS A 25 3.69 6.11 -8.23
N ALA A 26 4.26 5.83 -9.40
CA ALA A 26 3.46 5.38 -10.53
C ALA A 26 2.83 4.06 -10.07
N TYR A 27 1.60 4.13 -9.56
CA TYR A 27 0.87 2.95 -9.13
C TYR A 27 0.45 2.19 -10.39
N MET A 28 1.25 1.19 -10.77
CA MET A 28 0.81 0.21 -11.75
C MET A 28 -0.34 -0.57 -11.13
N THR A 29 -1.48 -0.54 -11.80
CA THR A 29 -2.62 -1.34 -11.40
C THR A 29 -2.41 -2.75 -11.94
N ILE A 30 -2.51 -3.75 -11.09
CA ILE A 30 -2.39 -5.16 -11.44
C ILE A 30 -3.76 -5.79 -11.30
N LEU A 31 -4.24 -6.42 -12.36
CA LEU A 31 -5.44 -7.26 -12.32
C LEU A 31 -4.98 -8.72 -12.26
N VAL A 32 -5.49 -9.47 -11.29
CA VAL A 32 -5.28 -10.91 -11.16
C VAL A 32 -6.62 -11.60 -11.37
N THR A 33 -6.72 -12.42 -12.42
CA THR A 33 -7.88 -13.27 -12.67
C THR A 33 -7.51 -14.70 -12.35
N CYS A 34 -8.21 -15.31 -11.39
CA CYS A 34 -8.01 -16.72 -11.07
C CYS A 34 -8.95 -17.59 -11.89
N VAL A 35 -8.36 -18.50 -12.66
CA VAL A 35 -9.09 -19.41 -13.55
C VAL A 35 -8.89 -20.85 -13.08
N ASP A 36 -9.98 -21.61 -12.95
CA ASP A 36 -9.95 -23.03 -12.57
C ASP A 36 -9.21 -23.83 -13.66
N LYS A 37 -8.22 -24.64 -13.24
CA LYS A 37 -7.39 -25.43 -14.15
C LYS A 37 -8.12 -26.56 -14.87
N ASN A 38 -9.26 -27.01 -14.34
CA ASN A 38 -9.96 -28.20 -14.85
C ASN A 38 -11.00 -27.84 -15.90
N ASN A 39 -11.67 -26.70 -15.74
CA ASN A 39 -12.82 -26.30 -16.57
C ASN A 39 -12.65 -24.91 -17.20
N TYR A 40 -11.55 -24.21 -16.94
CA TYR A 40 -11.27 -22.86 -17.43
C TYR A 40 -12.33 -21.80 -17.05
N ASN A 41 -13.09 -22.05 -15.98
CA ASN A 41 -14.02 -21.06 -15.44
C ASN A 41 -13.29 -20.04 -14.56
N ILE A 42 -13.73 -18.79 -14.62
CA ILE A 42 -13.25 -17.76 -13.72
C ILE A 42 -13.79 -18.04 -12.31
N LEU A 43 -12.88 -18.20 -11.35
CA LEU A 43 -13.22 -18.35 -9.94
C LEU A 43 -13.44 -16.98 -9.28
N TRP A 44 -12.53 -16.05 -9.55
CA TRP A 44 -12.59 -14.68 -9.04
C TRP A 44 -11.58 -13.77 -9.75
N THR A 45 -11.76 -12.47 -9.57
CA THR A 45 -10.82 -11.45 -10.06
C THR A 45 -10.50 -10.46 -8.92
N SER A 46 -9.25 -10.05 -8.81
CA SER A 46 -8.75 -9.09 -7.83
C SER A 46 -7.97 -7.97 -8.51
N LYS A 47 -8.16 -6.74 -8.06
CA LYS A 47 -7.41 -5.56 -8.53
C LYS A 47 -6.53 -5.08 -7.39
N SER A 48 -5.23 -4.98 -7.64
CA SER A 48 -4.25 -4.55 -6.65
C SER A 48 -3.31 -3.49 -7.22
N ILE A 49 -2.95 -2.50 -6.42
CA ILE A 49 -1.92 -1.49 -6.76
C ILE A 49 -0.60 -1.76 -6.03
N PHE A 50 -0.61 -2.74 -5.13
CA PHE A 50 0.52 -3.12 -4.29
C PHE A 50 1.03 -4.49 -4.68
N HIS A 51 2.33 -4.59 -4.92
CA HIS A 51 2.98 -5.84 -5.30
C HIS A 51 2.84 -6.94 -4.22
N ALA A 52 2.75 -6.56 -2.95
CA ALA A 52 2.49 -7.50 -1.86
C ALA A 52 1.11 -8.17 -1.97
N GLN A 53 0.06 -7.38 -2.26
CA GLN A 53 -1.30 -7.90 -2.46
C GLN A 53 -1.36 -8.82 -3.68
N TYR A 54 -0.75 -8.39 -4.80
CA TYR A 54 -0.62 -9.21 -6.00
C TYR A 54 -0.06 -10.61 -5.71
N ARG A 55 1.02 -10.69 -4.91
CA ARG A 55 1.63 -11.99 -4.56
C ARG A 55 0.70 -12.88 -3.74
N GLU A 56 -0.04 -12.31 -2.78
CA GLU A 56 -1.01 -13.07 -2.00
C GLU A 56 -2.19 -13.55 -2.85
N ASP A 57 -2.65 -12.72 -3.79
CA ASP A 57 -3.71 -13.11 -4.73
C ASP A 57 -3.25 -14.28 -5.61
N VAL A 58 -2.04 -14.24 -6.17
CA VAL A 58 -1.46 -15.36 -6.94
C VAL A 58 -1.34 -16.61 -6.08
N ARG A 59 -0.84 -16.48 -4.83
CA ARG A 59 -0.69 -17.61 -3.91
C ARG A 59 -2.04 -18.26 -3.59
N ARG A 60 -3.06 -17.44 -3.33
CA ARG A 60 -4.43 -17.89 -3.09
C ARG A 60 -4.99 -18.62 -4.32
N CYS A 61 -4.79 -18.09 -5.52
CA CYS A 61 -5.31 -18.73 -6.73
C CYS A 61 -4.76 -20.15 -6.93
N ILE A 62 -3.47 -20.34 -6.65
CA ILE A 62 -2.84 -21.67 -6.70
C ILE A 62 -3.45 -22.60 -5.64
N ALA A 63 -3.71 -22.10 -4.43
CA ALA A 63 -4.33 -22.87 -3.34
C ALA A 63 -5.79 -23.24 -3.65
N ASP A 64 -6.51 -22.40 -4.39
CA ASP A 64 -7.87 -22.65 -4.88
C ASP A 64 -7.90 -23.65 -6.05
N GLY A 65 -6.74 -24.15 -6.50
CA GLY A 65 -6.62 -25.08 -7.64
C GLY A 65 -6.64 -24.40 -9.00
N GLY A 66 -6.55 -23.07 -9.04
CA GLY A 66 -6.52 -22.28 -10.27
C GLY A 66 -5.12 -21.96 -10.78
N TYR A 67 -5.08 -21.30 -11.93
CA TYR A 67 -3.92 -20.59 -12.45
C TYR A 67 -4.24 -19.09 -12.52
N ALA A 68 -3.27 -18.26 -12.20
CA ALA A 68 -3.45 -16.80 -12.14
C ALA A 68 -3.05 -16.17 -13.48
N GLU A 69 -4.00 -15.48 -14.12
CA GLU A 69 -3.76 -14.58 -15.24
C GLU A 69 -3.53 -13.17 -14.70
N VAL A 70 -2.51 -12.48 -15.22
CA VAL A 70 -2.03 -11.20 -14.67
C VAL A 70 -1.98 -10.15 -15.77
N ASP A 71 -2.77 -9.09 -15.61
CA ASP A 71 -2.76 -7.93 -16.50
C ASP A 71 -2.23 -6.68 -15.77
N TYR A 72 -1.43 -5.88 -16.49
CA TYR A 72 -0.93 -4.59 -16.00
C TYR A 72 -1.72 -3.47 -16.70
N LEU A 73 -2.49 -2.71 -15.91
CA LEU A 73 -3.38 -1.63 -16.34
C LEU A 73 -2.78 -0.24 -16.11
#